data_AF-A0A2T7BL16-F1
#
_entry.id   AF-A0A2T7BL16-F1
#
_cell.length_a   1.000
_cell.length_b   1.000
_cell.length_c   1.000
_cell.angle_alpha   90.00
_cell.angle_beta   90.00
_cell.angle_gamma   90.00
#
_symmetry.space_group_name_H-M   'P 1'
#
loop_
_entity.id
_entity.type
_entity.pdbx_description
1 polymer ?
#
loop_
_entity_poly.entity_id
_entity_poly.type
_entity_poly.pdbx_seq_one_letter_code
_entity_poly.pdbx_strand_id
1 'polypeptide(L)'
;MRYLSLFLLAVVLGACHPQSSNTAQNHSGITLTENNYLDLDTAMMVFKGTTGTSPAADKKFLAAIDKYRNKKDPRGALSLFKASILLQPQAKAYYEMGNALLDLDKPGEALHAYAVAEAMNYKPLYRVFFNMGCAYAHLNKGDSAAEYVITAIEFGYPNVKNILKDPDLLRMNPTAQDYFEWRIRDVLTRGVDPEKMEWAQFTHDMPVLELPTTLDMKYGTTHELPTISFEYERYVAEMRTVEFSRETGEDFLAVGTVRNTDSVRTLVYASHEVFDSEDGSEISAIPFTYYIASYNQTGKLIDKMLIGGREKLSDPFKVATIKANGDFDITSFDLVYEKKVEDSGYANNKLKEQKELNKASYSLGQDGHFVPRNGALTMR
;
A
#
# COMPACT_ATOMS: atom_id res chain seq x y z
N MET A 1 49.29 4.00 -20.84
CA MET A 1 50.54 4.47 -20.21
C MET A 1 50.86 5.89 -20.67
N ARG A 2 50.79 6.87 -19.78
CA ARG A 2 51.74 7.99 -19.67
C ARG A 2 51.48 8.72 -18.36
N TYR A 3 52.49 8.71 -17.50
CA TYR A 3 52.48 9.23 -16.15
C TYR A 3 52.90 10.71 -16.10
N LEU A 4 52.36 11.37 -15.06
CA LEU A 4 52.93 12.45 -14.25
C LEU A 4 53.24 13.82 -14.88
N SER A 5 52.61 14.85 -14.30
CA SER A 5 53.32 15.84 -13.48
C SER A 5 52.35 16.47 -12.47
N LEU A 6 52.61 16.24 -11.18
CA LEU A 6 51.96 16.91 -10.05
C LEU A 6 52.52 18.33 -9.93
N PHE A 7 51.65 19.32 -9.75
CA PHE A 7 52.00 20.60 -9.12
C PHE A 7 51.30 20.67 -7.76
N LEU A 8 52.11 20.67 -6.70
CA LEU A 8 51.69 20.98 -5.34
C LEU A 8 51.44 22.50 -5.26
N LEU A 9 50.22 22.91 -4.93
CA LEU A 9 49.93 24.26 -4.45
C LEU A 9 49.64 24.16 -2.94
N ALA A 10 50.55 24.71 -2.14
CA ALA A 10 50.36 24.89 -0.71
C ALA A 10 49.33 26.02 -0.49
N VAL A 11 48.16 25.69 0.04
CA VAL A 11 47.17 26.68 0.52
C VAL A 11 47.23 26.71 2.03
N VAL A 12 47.50 27.92 2.54
CA VAL A 12 47.55 28.29 3.95
C VAL A 12 46.16 28.08 4.58
N LEU A 13 46.08 27.26 5.63
CA LEU A 13 44.87 27.08 6.44
C LEU A 13 44.64 28.31 7.31
N GLY A 14 43.80 29.23 6.84
CA GLY A 14 43.13 30.22 7.67
C GLY A 14 41.92 29.58 8.34
N ALA A 15 41.96 29.41 9.65
CA ALA A 15 40.87 28.88 10.45
C ALA A 15 39.70 29.89 10.54
N CYS A 16 38.75 29.81 9.62
CA CYS A 16 37.38 30.29 9.85
C CYS A 16 36.54 29.08 10.25
N HIS A 17 36.16 29.01 11.53
CA HIS A 17 35.16 28.08 12.02
C HIS A 17 33.79 28.50 11.48
N PRO A 18 33.10 27.72 10.62
CA PRO A 18 31.66 27.84 10.53
C PRO A 18 31.10 27.20 11.79
N GLN A 19 30.51 28.03 12.64
CA GLN A 19 29.75 27.59 13.80
C GLN A 19 28.49 26.88 13.27
N SER A 20 28.60 25.58 12.97
CA SER A 20 27.44 24.74 12.72
C SER A 20 26.74 24.55 14.06
N SER A 21 25.83 25.46 14.38
CA SER A 21 24.82 25.21 15.39
C SER A 21 23.94 24.07 14.87
N ASN A 22 24.31 22.83 15.21
CA ASN A 22 23.37 21.72 15.31
C ASN A 22 22.44 22.03 16.49
N THR A 23 21.53 22.99 16.31
CA THR A 23 20.30 23.02 17.10
C THR A 23 19.42 21.95 16.53
N ALA A 24 19.46 20.76 17.15
CA ALA A 24 18.32 19.86 17.15
C ALA A 24 17.14 20.69 17.69
N GLN A 25 16.31 21.22 16.78
CA GLN A 25 15.12 21.92 17.19
C GLN A 25 14.21 20.89 17.84
N ASN A 26 13.84 21.15 19.09
CA ASN A 26 12.76 20.45 19.76
C ASN A 26 11.47 20.72 18.97
N HIS A 27 11.07 19.78 18.12
CA HIS A 27 9.87 19.89 17.27
C HIS A 27 8.55 19.60 18.01
N SER A 28 8.56 19.61 19.35
CA SER A 28 7.46 19.16 20.22
C SER A 28 6.26 20.11 20.33
N GLY A 29 5.98 20.94 19.32
CA GLY A 29 4.86 21.89 19.35
C GLY A 29 4.26 22.32 18.01
N ILE A 30 4.73 21.77 16.88
CA ILE A 30 4.20 22.12 15.56
C ILE A 30 2.95 21.25 15.31
N THR A 31 1.85 21.91 14.96
CA THR A 31 0.54 21.27 14.70
C THR A 31 -0.03 21.74 13.36
N LEU A 32 -0.84 20.89 12.75
CA LEU A 32 -1.62 21.27 11.58
C LEU A 32 -2.82 22.11 12.02
N THR A 33 -3.11 23.12 11.22
CA THR A 33 -4.16 24.11 11.42
C THR A 33 -4.84 24.39 10.09
N GLU A 34 -5.95 25.13 10.14
CA GLU A 34 -6.71 25.50 8.94
C GLU A 34 -5.91 26.24 7.86
N ASN A 35 -4.76 26.82 8.23
CA ASN A 35 -3.96 27.69 7.38
C ASN A 35 -2.68 27.04 6.86
N ASN A 36 -2.21 25.94 7.46
CA ASN A 36 -0.92 25.30 7.11
C ASN A 36 -1.05 23.81 6.80
N TYR A 37 -2.25 23.24 6.83
CA TYR A 37 -2.45 21.81 6.58
C TYR A 37 -2.04 21.35 5.17
N LEU A 38 -1.93 22.24 4.18
CA LEU A 38 -1.40 21.92 2.84
C LEU A 38 0.10 22.27 2.67
N ASP A 39 0.73 22.84 3.69
CA ASP A 39 2.16 23.14 3.66
C ASP A 39 2.96 21.83 3.79
N LEU A 40 3.80 21.55 2.79
CA LEU A 40 4.51 20.28 2.68
C LEU A 40 5.43 20.02 3.88
N ASP A 41 6.24 21.01 4.24
CA ASP A 41 7.23 20.87 5.31
C ASP A 41 6.53 20.69 6.66
N THR A 42 5.48 21.47 6.93
CA THR A 42 4.69 21.35 8.16
C THR A 42 3.99 19.99 8.22
N ALA A 43 3.31 19.56 7.15
CA ALA A 43 2.61 18.28 7.10
C ALA A 43 3.57 17.10 7.33
N MET A 44 4.74 17.12 6.68
CA MET A 44 5.75 16.08 6.84
C MET A 44 6.40 16.08 8.22
N MET A 45 6.59 17.25 8.83
CA MET A 45 7.12 17.35 10.19
C MET A 45 6.15 16.74 11.21
N VAL A 46 4.86 17.07 11.12
CA VAL A 46 3.83 16.51 12.00
C VAL A 46 3.68 15.01 11.76
N PHE A 47 3.67 14.55 10.51
CA PHE A 47 3.59 13.13 10.18
C PHE A 47 4.76 12.33 10.74
N LYS A 48 6.01 12.80 10.58
CA LYS A 48 7.21 12.14 11.15
C LYS A 48 7.21 12.11 12.68
N GLY A 49 6.54 13.06 13.33
CA GLY A 49 6.37 13.10 14.78
C GLY A 49 5.18 12.28 15.30
N THR A 50 4.32 11.76 14.42
CA THR A 50 3.13 10.99 14.81
C THR A 50 3.49 9.53 15.02
N THR A 51 3.00 8.92 16.09
CA THR A 51 3.11 7.49 16.36
C THR A 51 1.73 6.86 16.49
N GLY A 52 1.56 5.64 15.98
CA GLY A 52 0.29 4.92 16.01
C GLY A 52 -0.78 5.48 15.06
N THR A 53 -2.00 4.95 15.20
CA THR A 53 -3.18 5.35 14.42
C THR A 53 -4.14 6.18 15.28
N SER A 54 -4.99 6.98 14.62
CA SER A 54 -6.02 7.79 15.28
C SER A 54 -7.40 7.35 14.78
N PRO A 55 -8.14 6.55 15.57
CA PRO A 55 -9.49 6.12 15.22
C PRO A 55 -10.42 7.30 14.92
N ALA A 56 -10.22 8.44 15.59
CA ALA A 56 -10.96 9.66 15.33
C ALA A 56 -10.66 10.23 13.93
N ALA A 57 -9.39 10.21 13.50
CA ALA A 57 -9.01 10.63 12.16
C ALA A 57 -9.57 9.66 11.10
N ASP A 58 -9.43 8.34 11.31
CA ASP A 58 -9.95 7.32 10.40
C ASP A 58 -11.47 7.41 10.22
N LYS A 59 -12.22 7.60 11.31
CA LYS A 59 -13.67 7.83 11.24
C LYS A 59 -14.04 9.06 10.42
N LYS A 60 -13.25 10.15 10.51
CA LYS A 60 -13.46 11.35 9.69
C LYS A 60 -13.10 11.12 8.24
N PHE A 61 -12.01 10.40 7.97
CA PHE A 61 -11.61 10.01 6.62
C PHE A 61 -12.70 9.17 5.94
N LEU A 62 -13.21 8.12 6.59
CA LEU A 62 -14.29 7.28 6.05
C LEU A 62 -15.57 8.08 5.77
N ALA A 63 -15.95 8.96 6.69
CA ALA A 63 -17.08 9.87 6.45
C ALA A 63 -16.84 10.81 5.26
N ALA A 64 -15.60 11.25 5.04
CA ALA A 64 -15.22 12.07 3.89
C ALA A 64 -15.33 11.27 2.59
N ILE A 65 -14.88 10.01 2.58
CA ILE A 65 -14.95 9.17 1.39
C ILE A 65 -16.39 8.79 1.06
N ASP A 66 -17.22 8.38 2.02
CA ASP A 66 -18.65 8.15 1.77
C ASP A 66 -19.30 9.38 1.12
N LYS A 67 -18.97 10.57 1.65
CA LYS A 67 -19.50 11.81 1.10
C LYS A 67 -18.99 12.11 -0.31
N TYR A 68 -17.71 11.83 -0.57
CA TYR A 68 -17.09 12.06 -1.87
C TYR A 68 -17.53 11.04 -2.92
N ARG A 69 -17.36 9.75 -2.65
CA ARG A 69 -17.53 8.66 -3.60
C ARG A 69 -18.96 8.17 -3.72
N ASN A 70 -19.70 8.05 -2.60
CA ASN A 70 -21.06 7.52 -2.63
C ASN A 70 -22.07 8.63 -2.87
N LYS A 71 -21.96 9.73 -2.12
CA LYS A 71 -22.89 10.87 -2.20
C LYS A 71 -22.53 11.88 -3.29
N LYS A 72 -21.38 11.73 -3.94
CA LYS A 72 -20.90 12.62 -5.03
C LYS A 72 -20.86 14.10 -4.62
N ASP A 73 -20.52 14.37 -3.36
CA ASP A 73 -20.43 15.72 -2.79
C ASP A 73 -18.97 16.07 -2.42
N PRO A 74 -18.15 16.48 -3.40
CA PRO A 74 -16.75 16.83 -3.16
C PRO A 74 -16.60 18.03 -2.23
N ARG A 75 -17.50 19.02 -2.32
CA ARG A 75 -17.46 20.22 -1.45
C ARG A 75 -17.69 19.84 0.01
N GLY A 76 -18.67 18.99 0.27
CA GLY A 76 -18.94 18.52 1.62
C GLY A 76 -17.88 17.56 2.15
N ALA A 77 -17.28 16.74 1.29
CA ALA A 77 -16.18 15.84 1.65
C ALA A 77 -14.91 16.59 2.06
N LEU A 78 -14.59 17.71 1.40
CA LEU A 78 -13.41 18.53 1.68
C LEU A 78 -13.29 18.93 3.16
N SER A 79 -14.42 19.30 3.79
CA SER A 79 -14.48 19.65 5.20
C SER A 79 -14.14 18.48 6.14
N LEU A 80 -14.49 17.25 5.74
CA LEU A 80 -14.24 16.03 6.50
C LEU A 80 -12.80 15.54 6.29
N PHE A 81 -12.27 15.62 5.07
CA PHE A 81 -10.85 15.35 4.82
C PHE A 81 -9.95 16.27 5.64
N LYS A 82 -10.26 17.56 5.65
CA LYS A 82 -9.56 18.55 6.45
C LYS A 82 -9.64 18.21 7.95
N ALA A 83 -10.82 17.90 8.47
CA ALA A 83 -10.97 17.47 9.86
C ALA A 83 -10.17 16.19 10.19
N SER A 84 -10.11 15.23 9.27
CA SER A 84 -9.26 14.04 9.41
C SER A 84 -7.78 14.40 9.49
N ILE A 85 -7.29 15.24 8.58
CA ILE A 85 -5.88 15.64 8.47
C ILE A 85 -5.41 16.40 9.72
N LEU A 86 -6.25 17.28 10.26
CA LEU A 86 -5.92 18.02 11.49
C LEU A 86 -5.84 17.12 12.73
N LEU A 87 -6.57 16.01 12.74
CA LEU A 87 -6.48 15.01 13.80
C LEU A 87 -5.22 14.16 13.65
N GLN A 88 -4.95 13.68 12.44
CA GLN A 88 -3.73 12.98 12.09
C GLN A 88 -3.50 13.07 10.57
N PRO A 89 -2.34 13.56 10.11
CA PRO A 89 -2.02 13.56 8.68
C PRO A 89 -1.85 12.12 8.18
N GLN A 90 -2.49 11.81 7.07
CA GLN A 90 -2.44 10.48 6.45
C GLN A 90 -2.31 10.64 4.94
N ALA A 91 -1.41 9.86 4.31
CA ALA A 91 -1.19 9.91 2.86
C ALA A 91 -2.50 9.74 2.07
N LYS A 92 -3.35 8.78 2.48
CA LYS A 92 -4.66 8.52 1.87
C LYS A 92 -5.61 9.73 1.94
N ALA A 93 -5.60 10.46 3.06
CA ALA A 93 -6.47 11.63 3.24
C ALA A 93 -6.05 12.79 2.32
N TYR A 94 -4.75 13.03 2.17
CA TYR A 94 -4.23 14.04 1.25
C TYR A 94 -4.49 13.71 -0.22
N TYR A 95 -4.29 12.44 -0.62
CA TYR A 95 -4.56 12.02 -1.99
C TYR A 95 -6.05 12.21 -2.36
N GLU A 96 -6.97 11.73 -1.53
CA GLU A 96 -8.40 11.83 -1.81
C GLU A 96 -8.92 13.27 -1.68
N MET A 97 -8.33 14.07 -0.78
CA MET A 97 -8.56 15.51 -0.74
C MET A 97 -8.13 16.18 -2.05
N GLY A 98 -6.98 15.82 -2.61
CA GLY A 98 -6.52 16.33 -3.90
C GLY A 98 -7.53 16.03 -5.02
N ASN A 99 -8.09 14.82 -5.04
CA ASN A 99 -9.13 14.44 -6.01
C ASN A 99 -10.38 15.31 -5.86
N ALA A 100 -10.88 15.47 -4.63
CA ALA A 100 -12.03 16.34 -4.36
C ALA A 100 -11.76 17.81 -4.71
N LEU A 101 -10.53 18.31 -4.52
CA LEU A 101 -10.13 19.66 -4.91
C LEU A 101 -10.10 19.83 -6.44
N LEU A 102 -9.60 18.82 -7.17
CA LEU A 102 -9.57 18.86 -8.62
C LEU A 102 -10.98 18.85 -9.22
N ASP A 103 -11.89 18.04 -8.67
CA ASP A 103 -13.32 18.03 -9.04
C ASP A 103 -14.02 19.38 -8.77
N LEU A 104 -13.48 20.18 -7.85
CA LEU A 104 -13.94 21.53 -7.53
C LEU A 104 -13.23 22.62 -8.35
N ASP A 105 -12.46 22.25 -9.38
CA ASP A 105 -11.68 23.15 -10.25
C ASP A 105 -10.68 24.00 -9.44
N LYS A 106 -10.06 23.39 -8.40
CA LYS A 106 -9.01 23.98 -7.55
C LYS A 106 -7.66 23.27 -7.74
N PRO A 107 -7.10 23.26 -8.96
CA PRO A 107 -5.91 22.46 -9.28
C PRO A 107 -4.65 22.88 -8.50
N GLY A 108 -4.51 24.15 -8.13
CA GLY A 108 -3.37 24.61 -7.31
C GLY A 108 -3.37 24.01 -5.90
N GLU A 109 -4.51 24.03 -5.21
CA GLU A 109 -4.67 23.37 -3.91
C GLU A 109 -4.51 21.85 -4.04
N ALA A 110 -5.03 21.26 -5.13
CA ALA A 110 -4.90 19.83 -5.40
C ALA A 110 -3.43 19.40 -5.53
N LEU A 111 -2.61 20.18 -6.25
CA LEU A 111 -1.16 19.93 -6.37
C LEU A 111 -0.45 19.95 -5.01
N HIS A 112 -0.82 20.87 -4.11
CA HIS A 112 -0.26 20.86 -2.75
C HIS A 112 -0.64 19.60 -1.99
N ALA A 113 -1.91 19.18 -2.05
CA ALA A 113 -2.36 17.96 -1.40
C ALA A 113 -1.66 16.71 -1.96
N TYR A 114 -1.54 16.61 -3.29
CA TYR A 114 -0.82 15.51 -3.94
C TYR A 114 0.66 15.48 -3.58
N ALA A 115 1.35 16.62 -3.53
CA ALA A 115 2.75 16.68 -3.11
C ALA A 115 2.94 16.17 -1.67
N VAL A 116 2.00 16.46 -0.77
CA VAL A 116 2.03 15.90 0.59
C VAL A 116 1.80 14.38 0.57
N ALA A 117 0.84 13.89 -0.22
CA ALA A 117 0.59 12.46 -0.35
C ALA A 117 1.80 11.70 -0.94
N GLU A 118 2.47 12.28 -1.94
CA GLU A 118 3.73 11.78 -2.51
C GLU A 118 4.82 11.67 -1.44
N ALA A 119 5.05 12.74 -0.68
CA ALA A 119 6.09 12.77 0.35
C ALA A 119 5.81 11.81 1.51
N MET A 120 4.53 11.50 1.77
CA MET A 120 4.11 10.45 2.71
C MET A 120 4.10 9.04 2.10
N ASN A 121 4.61 8.88 0.87
CA ASN A 121 4.71 7.63 0.14
C ASN A 121 3.34 6.94 -0.08
N TYR A 122 2.34 7.70 -0.54
CA TYR A 122 1.06 7.12 -0.95
C TYR A 122 1.25 6.01 -1.98
N LYS A 123 0.55 4.88 -1.82
CA LYS A 123 0.68 3.73 -2.72
C LYS A 123 -0.63 3.38 -3.43
N PRO A 124 -0.58 3.12 -4.74
CA PRO A 124 0.58 3.24 -5.63
C PRO A 124 0.89 4.70 -6.04
N LEU A 125 2.17 5.05 -6.16
CA LEU A 125 2.62 6.42 -6.48
C LEU A 125 2.19 6.89 -7.87
N TYR A 126 2.02 5.98 -8.86
CA TYR A 126 1.58 6.36 -10.20
C TYR A 126 0.25 7.14 -10.19
N ARG A 127 -0.62 6.93 -9.19
CA ARG A 127 -1.90 7.63 -9.05
C ARG A 127 -1.71 9.10 -8.68
N VAL A 128 -0.75 9.36 -7.80
CA VAL A 128 -0.41 10.73 -7.39
C VAL A 128 0.15 11.46 -8.61
N PHE A 129 1.12 10.86 -9.30
CA PHE A 129 1.71 11.46 -10.49
C PHE A 129 0.69 11.69 -11.62
N PHE A 130 -0.18 10.73 -11.90
CA PHE A 130 -1.21 10.89 -12.93
C PHE A 130 -2.14 12.07 -12.60
N ASN A 131 -2.62 12.15 -11.36
CA ASN A 131 -3.52 13.22 -10.94
C ASN A 131 -2.84 14.59 -10.82
N MET A 132 -1.53 14.63 -10.49
CA MET A 132 -0.75 15.87 -10.62
C MET A 132 -0.67 16.31 -12.09
N GLY A 133 -0.48 15.37 -13.02
CA GLY A 133 -0.55 15.62 -14.46
C GLY A 133 -1.88 16.24 -14.89
N CYS A 134 -3.00 15.67 -14.43
CA CYS A 134 -4.34 16.23 -14.62
C CYS A 134 -4.46 17.65 -14.04
N ALA A 135 -4.01 17.88 -12.81
CA ALA A 135 -4.04 19.21 -12.19
C ALA A 135 -3.19 20.24 -12.95
N TYR A 136 -2.03 19.86 -13.50
CA TYR A 136 -1.24 20.74 -14.38
C TYR A 136 -1.94 21.02 -15.71
N ALA A 137 -2.67 20.07 -16.27
CA ALA A 137 -3.47 20.28 -17.48
C ALA A 137 -4.60 21.30 -17.24
N HIS A 138 -5.28 21.24 -16.09
CA HIS A 138 -6.26 22.26 -15.67
C HIS A 138 -5.65 23.66 -15.53
N LEU A 139 -4.36 23.74 -15.16
CA LEU A 139 -3.60 24.98 -15.09
C LEU A 139 -3.01 25.41 -16.45
N ASN A 140 -3.35 24.71 -17.54
CA ASN A 140 -2.84 24.98 -18.88
C ASN A 140 -1.30 24.87 -18.99
N LYS A 141 -0.68 24.03 -18.15
CA LYS A 141 0.77 23.77 -18.09
C LYS A 141 1.12 22.44 -18.74
N GLY A 142 1.07 22.40 -20.08
CA GLY A 142 1.27 21.17 -20.88
C GLY A 142 2.62 20.48 -20.65
N ASP A 143 3.69 21.25 -20.43
CA ASP A 143 5.02 20.69 -20.14
C ASP A 143 5.01 19.84 -18.86
N SER A 144 4.55 20.43 -17.76
CA SER A 144 4.45 19.74 -16.47
C SER A 144 3.42 18.61 -16.50
N ALA A 145 2.30 18.78 -17.20
CA ALA A 145 1.33 17.70 -17.38
C ALA A 145 1.98 16.49 -18.06
N ALA A 146 2.77 16.70 -19.11
CA ALA A 146 3.48 15.64 -19.80
C ALA A 146 4.51 14.96 -18.89
N GLU A 147 5.32 15.73 -18.16
CA GLU A 147 6.31 15.18 -17.22
C GLU A 147 5.66 14.26 -16.19
N TYR A 148 4.63 14.72 -15.49
CA TYR A 148 3.97 13.93 -14.44
C TYR A 148 3.23 12.70 -14.99
N VAL A 149 2.58 12.81 -16.15
CA VAL A 149 1.94 11.64 -16.79
C VAL A 149 2.99 10.62 -17.25
N ILE A 150 4.14 11.07 -17.76
CA ILE A 150 5.26 10.18 -18.11
C ILE A 150 5.80 9.48 -16.85
N THR A 151 6.01 10.21 -15.77
CA THR A 151 6.39 9.61 -14.48
C THR A 151 5.35 8.58 -14.01
N ALA A 152 4.05 8.88 -14.15
CA ALA A 152 3.00 7.91 -13.83
C ALA A 152 3.13 6.62 -14.66
N ILE A 153 3.39 6.74 -15.97
CA ILE A 153 3.65 5.61 -16.87
C ILE A 153 4.85 4.80 -16.38
N GLU A 154 5.97 5.46 -16.05
CA GLU A 154 7.19 4.83 -15.54
C GLU A 154 7.00 4.11 -14.20
N PHE A 155 6.07 4.59 -13.37
CA PHE A 155 5.65 3.96 -12.12
C PHE A 155 4.52 2.92 -12.31
N GLY A 156 4.19 2.56 -13.55
CA GLY A 156 3.26 1.47 -13.85
C GLY A 156 1.79 1.87 -13.94
N TYR A 157 1.48 3.10 -14.35
CA TYR A 157 0.09 3.49 -14.62
C TYR A 157 -0.55 2.56 -15.66
N PRO A 158 -1.58 1.77 -15.31
CA PRO A 158 -2.04 0.66 -16.14
C PRO A 158 -2.87 1.10 -17.35
N ASN A 159 -3.45 2.30 -17.31
CA ASN A 159 -4.45 2.74 -18.28
C ASN A 159 -3.89 3.61 -19.43
N VAL A 160 -2.68 3.28 -19.91
CA VAL A 160 -1.95 4.11 -20.89
C VAL A 160 -2.71 4.39 -22.19
N LYS A 161 -3.59 3.47 -22.61
CA LYS A 161 -4.37 3.57 -23.84
C LYS A 161 -5.43 4.68 -23.80
N ASN A 162 -5.78 5.14 -22.59
CA ASN A 162 -6.82 6.14 -22.39
C ASN A 162 -6.27 7.50 -21.93
N ILE A 163 -4.96 7.65 -21.72
CA ILE A 163 -4.33 8.93 -21.33
C ILE A 163 -4.74 10.07 -22.26
N LEU A 164 -4.62 9.88 -23.58
CA LEU A 164 -4.94 10.90 -24.58
C LEU A 164 -6.45 11.13 -24.77
N LYS A 165 -7.30 10.42 -24.02
CA LYS A 165 -8.77 10.54 -24.04
C LYS A 165 -9.30 11.01 -22.69
N ASP A 166 -8.43 11.17 -21.70
CA ASP A 166 -8.83 11.57 -20.36
C ASP A 166 -9.34 13.01 -20.37
N PRO A 167 -10.58 13.28 -19.91
CA PRO A 167 -11.15 14.61 -19.96
C PRO A 167 -10.31 15.69 -19.27
N ASP A 168 -9.61 15.36 -18.18
CA ASP A 168 -8.80 16.32 -17.45
C ASP A 168 -7.55 16.72 -18.24
N LEU A 169 -6.99 15.76 -19.00
CA LEU A 169 -5.83 15.96 -19.86
C LEU A 169 -6.16 16.60 -21.22
N LEU A 170 -7.43 16.96 -21.46
CA LEU A 170 -7.91 17.66 -22.65
C LEU A 170 -8.30 19.13 -22.39
N ARG A 171 -8.07 19.65 -21.16
CA ARG A 171 -8.49 21.00 -20.74
C ARG A 171 -7.51 22.12 -21.11
N MET A 172 -6.44 21.79 -21.82
CA MET A 172 -5.39 22.73 -22.18
C MET A 172 -5.75 23.52 -23.45
N ASN A 173 -5.10 24.67 -23.64
CA ASN A 173 -5.13 25.37 -24.91
C ASN A 173 -4.47 24.52 -26.02
N PRO A 174 -4.79 24.76 -27.31
CA PRO A 174 -4.29 23.92 -28.41
C PRO A 174 -2.77 23.73 -28.45
N THR A 175 -1.99 24.79 -28.19
CA THR A 175 -0.51 24.70 -28.23
C THR A 175 0.04 23.81 -27.11
N ALA A 176 -0.50 23.95 -25.89
CA ALA A 176 -0.11 23.09 -24.77
C ALA A 176 -0.59 21.65 -24.96
N GLN A 177 -1.78 21.46 -25.55
CA GLN A 177 -2.32 20.15 -25.88
C GLN A 177 -1.46 19.41 -26.91
N ASP A 178 -1.07 20.09 -28.00
CA ASP A 178 -0.23 19.51 -29.05
C ASP A 178 1.11 19.03 -28.50
N TYR A 179 1.75 19.84 -27.64
CA TYR A 179 3.00 19.46 -26.98
C TYR A 179 2.81 18.25 -26.07
N PHE A 180 1.78 18.28 -25.21
CA PHE A 180 1.47 17.17 -24.32
C PHE A 180 1.28 15.86 -25.09
N GLU A 181 0.42 15.87 -26.12
CA GLU A 181 0.15 14.69 -26.94
C GLU A 181 1.41 14.16 -27.63
N TRP A 182 2.23 15.05 -28.18
CA TRP A 182 3.49 14.66 -28.81
C TRP A 182 4.40 13.93 -27.82
N ARG A 183 4.58 14.48 -26.62
CA ARG A 183 5.41 13.86 -25.57
C ARG A 183 4.91 12.49 -25.14
N ILE A 184 3.60 12.36 -24.91
CA ILE A 184 3.02 11.07 -24.52
C ILE A 184 3.17 10.04 -25.64
N ARG A 185 2.91 10.41 -26.90
CA ARG A 185 3.08 9.50 -28.04
C ARG A 185 4.52 9.03 -28.19
N ASP A 186 5.49 9.93 -28.06
CA ASP A 186 6.92 9.58 -28.11
C ASP A 186 7.27 8.51 -27.07
N VAL A 187 6.89 8.72 -25.80
CA VAL A 187 7.14 7.73 -24.73
C VAL A 187 6.46 6.40 -25.01
N LEU A 188 5.19 6.41 -25.44
CA LEU A 188 4.47 5.16 -25.74
C LEU A 188 5.08 4.39 -26.92
N THR A 189 5.72 5.06 -27.89
CA THR A 189 6.41 4.38 -28.99
C THR A 189 7.72 3.70 -28.58
N ARG A 190 8.29 4.06 -27.42
CA ARG A 190 9.56 3.48 -26.92
C ARG A 190 9.39 2.10 -26.26
N GLY A 191 8.19 1.52 -26.30
CA GLY A 191 7.95 0.15 -25.82
C GLY A 191 7.82 0.04 -24.30
N VAL A 192 7.24 1.06 -23.65
CA VAL A 192 6.88 0.96 -22.23
C VAL A 192 5.88 -0.18 -22.05
N ASP A 193 6.12 -1.03 -21.04
CA ASP A 193 5.22 -2.09 -20.61
C ASP A 193 4.67 -1.74 -19.22
N PRO A 194 3.52 -1.06 -19.15
CA PRO A 194 2.96 -0.57 -17.89
C PRO A 194 2.55 -1.72 -16.97
N GLU A 195 2.13 -2.87 -17.52
CA GLU A 195 1.77 -4.04 -16.72
C GLU A 195 3.00 -4.61 -16.02
N LYS A 196 4.13 -4.67 -16.73
CA LYS A 196 5.40 -5.08 -16.13
C LYS A 196 5.89 -4.10 -15.07
N MET A 197 5.71 -2.80 -15.28
CA MET A 197 6.07 -1.75 -14.32
C MET A 197 5.18 -1.80 -13.07
N GLU A 198 3.86 -1.98 -13.24
CA GLU A 198 2.92 -2.13 -12.13
C GLU A 198 3.26 -3.37 -11.29
N TRP A 199 3.56 -4.50 -11.94
CA TRP A 199 4.04 -5.71 -11.26
C TRP A 199 5.34 -5.46 -10.50
N ALA A 200 6.30 -4.75 -11.11
CA ALA A 200 7.54 -4.41 -10.44
C ALA A 200 7.29 -3.53 -9.20
N GLN A 201 6.37 -2.57 -9.28
CA GLN A 201 6.01 -1.70 -8.15
C GLN A 201 5.32 -2.48 -7.03
N PHE A 202 4.27 -3.27 -7.36
CA PHE A 202 3.56 -4.10 -6.38
C PHE A 202 4.51 -4.97 -5.58
N THR A 203 5.46 -5.59 -6.27
CA THR A 203 6.37 -6.55 -5.64
C THR A 203 7.61 -5.91 -5.01
N HIS A 204 7.98 -4.69 -5.41
CA HIS A 204 8.94 -3.86 -4.68
C HIS A 204 8.40 -3.46 -3.31
N ASP A 205 7.09 -3.23 -3.22
CA ASP A 205 6.40 -2.88 -1.99
C ASP A 205 6.23 -4.05 -1.00
N MET A 206 6.50 -5.29 -1.44
CA MET A 206 6.45 -6.48 -0.59
C MET A 206 7.76 -6.64 0.19
N PRO A 207 7.73 -6.72 1.54
CA PRO A 207 8.94 -6.96 2.32
C PRO A 207 9.53 -8.34 2.01
N VAL A 208 10.78 -8.58 2.35
CA VAL A 208 11.35 -9.94 2.31
C VAL A 208 10.89 -10.67 3.58
N LEU A 209 10.34 -11.88 3.42
CA LEU A 209 9.91 -12.67 4.57
C LEU A 209 11.12 -13.38 5.20
N GLU A 210 11.36 -13.14 6.49
CA GLU A 210 12.39 -13.87 7.23
C GLU A 210 11.98 -15.34 7.39
N LEU A 211 12.86 -16.27 6.99
CA LEU A 211 12.60 -17.71 7.03
C LEU A 211 13.61 -18.44 7.92
N PRO A 212 13.19 -19.48 8.67
CA PRO A 212 11.84 -20.02 8.74
C PRO A 212 10.88 -19.12 9.54
N THR A 213 9.58 -19.18 9.23
CA THR A 213 8.54 -18.44 9.95
C THR A 213 7.30 -19.29 10.18
N THR A 214 6.50 -18.91 11.18
CA THR A 214 5.21 -19.54 11.48
C THR A 214 4.12 -18.49 11.50
N LEU A 215 3.09 -18.69 10.68
CA LEU A 215 1.91 -17.82 10.56
C LEU A 215 0.81 -18.37 11.47
N ASP A 216 0.97 -18.15 12.77
CA ASP A 216 -0.01 -18.51 13.79
C ASP A 216 -1.01 -17.37 14.08
N MET A 217 -1.89 -17.58 15.06
CA MET A 217 -2.89 -16.58 15.47
C MET A 217 -2.28 -15.24 15.90
N LYS A 218 -1.02 -15.20 16.36
CA LYS A 218 -0.38 -14.01 16.90
C LYS A 218 0.45 -13.26 15.87
N TYR A 219 0.80 -13.90 14.76
CA TYR A 219 1.74 -13.34 13.78
C TYR A 219 1.32 -11.92 13.34
N GLY A 220 0.10 -11.76 12.83
CA GLY A 220 -0.41 -10.47 12.32
C GLY A 220 -0.56 -9.37 13.38
N THR A 221 -0.68 -9.73 14.67
CA THR A 221 -0.74 -8.75 15.78
C THR A 221 0.63 -8.44 16.38
N THR A 222 1.66 -9.20 16.04
CA THR A 222 3.02 -9.06 16.59
C THR A 222 4.03 -8.51 15.57
N HIS A 223 3.60 -8.35 14.31
CA HIS A 223 4.41 -7.82 13.23
C HIS A 223 3.72 -6.60 12.64
N GLU A 224 4.51 -5.57 12.32
CA GLU A 224 4.04 -4.45 11.52
C GLU A 224 3.95 -4.90 10.06
N LEU A 225 2.73 -5.04 9.54
CA LEU A 225 2.48 -5.47 8.17
C LEU A 225 2.05 -4.26 7.33
N PRO A 226 2.76 -3.92 6.24
CA PRO A 226 2.35 -2.85 5.34
C PRO A 226 1.01 -3.15 4.67
N THR A 227 0.13 -2.17 4.55
CA THR A 227 -1.12 -2.30 3.79
C THR A 227 -0.85 -2.43 2.29
N ILE A 228 -1.56 -3.36 1.66
CA ILE A 228 -1.61 -3.52 0.21
C ILE A 228 -2.77 -2.70 -0.32
N SER A 229 -2.48 -1.80 -1.28
CA SER A 229 -3.52 -1.01 -1.94
C SER A 229 -4.50 -1.90 -2.70
N PHE A 230 -5.80 -1.60 -2.61
CA PHE A 230 -6.88 -2.27 -3.37
C PHE A 230 -6.67 -2.23 -4.89
N GLU A 231 -5.84 -1.32 -5.36
CA GLU A 231 -5.47 -1.19 -6.76
C GLU A 231 -4.67 -2.39 -7.29
N TYR A 232 -4.11 -3.18 -6.38
CA TYR A 232 -3.42 -4.43 -6.70
C TYR A 232 -4.37 -5.65 -6.68
N GLU A 233 -5.69 -5.46 -6.81
CA GLU A 233 -6.69 -6.55 -6.90
C GLU A 233 -6.43 -7.55 -8.04
N ARG A 234 -5.63 -7.17 -9.04
CA ARG A 234 -5.12 -8.08 -10.08
C ARG A 234 -4.24 -9.18 -9.50
N TYR A 235 -3.45 -8.86 -8.48
CA TYR A 235 -2.52 -9.75 -7.82
C TYR A 235 -3.12 -10.36 -6.55
N VAL A 236 -3.96 -9.62 -5.82
CA VAL A 236 -4.68 -10.06 -4.62
C VAL A 236 -6.17 -10.23 -4.94
N ALA A 237 -6.56 -11.44 -5.37
CA ALA A 237 -7.87 -11.68 -5.98
C ALA A 237 -9.03 -11.54 -4.98
N GLU A 238 -8.77 -11.75 -3.70
CA GLU A 238 -9.70 -11.64 -2.57
C GLU A 238 -10.30 -10.23 -2.48
N MET A 239 -9.60 -9.20 -2.94
CA MET A 239 -10.09 -7.83 -3.00
C MET A 239 -11.33 -7.67 -3.89
N ARG A 240 -11.50 -8.52 -4.92
CA ARG A 240 -12.60 -8.41 -5.89
C ARG A 240 -13.93 -8.93 -5.37
N THR A 241 -13.89 -9.82 -4.39
CA THR A 241 -15.07 -10.43 -3.79
C THR A 241 -15.65 -9.59 -2.66
N VAL A 242 -14.90 -8.60 -2.18
CA VAL A 242 -15.41 -7.58 -1.26
C VAL A 242 -16.40 -6.72 -2.05
N GLU A 243 -17.69 -6.76 -1.68
CA GLU A 243 -18.70 -5.88 -2.27
C GLU A 243 -18.23 -4.43 -2.15
N PHE A 244 -18.60 -3.61 -3.13
CA PHE A 244 -18.10 -2.25 -3.41
C PHE A 244 -18.28 -1.20 -2.31
N SER A 245 -18.39 -1.58 -1.04
CA SER A 245 -17.87 -0.77 0.07
C SER A 245 -16.36 -1.02 0.15
N ARG A 246 -15.56 -0.27 -0.62
CA ARG A 246 -14.08 -0.22 -0.48
C ARG A 246 -13.61 0.30 0.89
N GLU A 247 -14.44 0.21 1.92
CA GLU A 247 -14.46 1.18 3.02
C GLU A 247 -14.69 0.57 4.41
N THR A 248 -15.26 -0.63 4.57
CA THR A 248 -15.50 -1.16 5.93
C THR A 248 -15.60 -2.68 5.89
N GLY A 249 -14.53 -3.40 6.22
CA GLY A 249 -14.67 -4.82 6.54
C GLY A 249 -13.40 -5.63 6.51
N GLU A 250 -12.45 -5.36 5.61
CA GLU A 250 -11.27 -6.21 5.45
C GLU A 250 -10.05 -5.43 4.93
N ASP A 251 -8.94 -5.54 5.65
CA ASP A 251 -7.63 -5.02 5.26
C ASP A 251 -6.79 -6.11 4.59
N PHE A 252 -6.00 -5.73 3.58
CA PHE A 252 -5.02 -6.61 2.94
C PHE A 252 -3.61 -6.14 3.27
N LEU A 253 -2.75 -7.07 3.68
CA LEU A 253 -1.48 -6.77 4.33
C LEU A 253 -0.34 -7.60 3.73
N ALA A 254 0.80 -6.95 3.50
CA ALA A 254 1.99 -7.55 2.91
C ALA A 254 2.80 -8.30 3.98
N VAL A 255 2.71 -9.64 3.97
CA VAL A 255 3.52 -10.48 4.88
C VAL A 255 4.94 -10.62 4.35
N GLY A 256 5.10 -10.88 3.06
CA GLY A 256 6.38 -10.72 2.39
C GLY A 256 6.69 -11.75 1.30
N THR A 257 7.89 -11.63 0.75
CA THR A 257 8.40 -12.45 -0.35
C THR A 257 9.10 -13.68 0.19
N VAL A 258 8.60 -14.87 -0.19
CA VAL A 258 9.17 -16.18 0.16
C VAL A 258 10.29 -16.57 -0.82
N ARG A 259 10.08 -16.29 -2.11
CA ARG A 259 11.02 -16.66 -3.16
C ARG A 259 11.01 -15.62 -4.27
N ASN A 260 12.18 -15.23 -4.74
CA ASN A 260 12.34 -14.36 -5.90
C ASN A 260 13.45 -14.93 -6.80
N THR A 261 13.07 -15.37 -7.99
CA THR A 261 13.96 -15.95 -9.01
C THR A 261 13.69 -15.25 -10.35
N ASP A 262 14.48 -15.58 -11.39
CA ASP A 262 14.28 -15.04 -12.73
C ASP A 262 12.98 -15.51 -13.40
N SER A 263 12.32 -16.56 -12.90
CA SER A 263 11.09 -17.11 -13.48
C SER A 263 9.87 -16.98 -12.57
N VAL A 264 10.07 -17.03 -11.25
CA VAL A 264 8.99 -17.10 -10.26
C VAL A 264 9.22 -16.12 -9.12
N ARG A 265 8.14 -15.46 -8.70
CA ARG A 265 8.06 -14.73 -7.44
C ARG A 265 6.93 -15.32 -6.59
N THR A 266 7.25 -15.71 -5.36
CA THR A 266 6.29 -16.28 -4.39
C THR A 266 6.17 -15.33 -3.22
N LEU A 267 4.94 -14.95 -2.92
CA LEU A 267 4.57 -13.94 -1.94
C LEU A 267 3.61 -14.54 -0.92
N VAL A 268 3.62 -14.01 0.29
CA VAL A 268 2.58 -14.18 1.29
C VAL A 268 1.94 -12.83 1.54
N TYR A 269 0.61 -12.82 1.60
CA TYR A 269 -0.18 -11.69 2.07
C TYR A 269 -1.25 -12.20 3.04
N ALA A 270 -1.75 -11.29 3.86
CA ALA A 270 -2.83 -11.55 4.78
C ALA A 270 -4.07 -10.75 4.41
N SER A 271 -5.22 -11.26 4.78
CA SER A 271 -6.45 -10.49 4.92
C SER A 271 -6.86 -10.49 6.39
N HIS A 272 -7.45 -9.38 6.84
CA HIS A 272 -7.85 -9.20 8.22
C HIS A 272 -9.15 -8.42 8.27
N GLU A 273 -10.21 -9.07 8.78
CA GLU A 273 -11.49 -8.41 8.92
C GLU A 273 -11.44 -7.36 10.05
N VAL A 274 -11.89 -6.15 9.72
CA VAL A 274 -12.01 -5.03 10.65
C VAL A 274 -13.48 -4.63 10.71
N PHE A 275 -14.11 -4.90 11.85
CA PHE A 275 -15.40 -4.31 12.17
C PHE A 275 -15.18 -3.03 12.99
N ASP A 276 -16.05 -2.03 12.82
CA ASP A 276 -16.16 -0.90 13.74
C ASP A 276 -17.23 -1.25 14.78
N SER A 277 -16.87 -1.28 16.05
CA SER A 277 -17.85 -1.36 17.13
C SER A 277 -18.39 0.05 17.37
N GLU A 278 -19.71 0.21 17.40
CA GLU A 278 -20.34 1.51 17.68
C GLU A 278 -19.94 2.09 19.05
N ASP A 279 -19.46 1.24 19.97
CA ASP A 279 -19.07 1.59 21.34
C ASP A 279 -17.55 1.74 21.54
N GLY A 280 -16.72 1.54 20.50
CA GLY A 280 -15.27 1.64 20.60
C GLY A 280 -14.62 0.53 21.43
N SER A 281 -15.34 -0.55 21.73
CA SER A 281 -14.73 -1.77 22.27
C SER A 281 -13.81 -2.39 21.22
N GLU A 282 -12.55 -2.64 21.58
CA GLU A 282 -11.59 -3.28 20.68
C GLU A 282 -12.17 -4.57 20.07
N ILE A 283 -12.33 -4.58 18.75
CA ILE A 283 -12.60 -5.78 17.93
C ILE A 283 -11.29 -6.60 17.72
N SER A 284 -10.32 -6.35 18.60
CA SER A 284 -8.99 -6.95 18.62
C SER A 284 -9.07 -8.42 18.99
N ALA A 285 -9.17 -9.29 17.97
CA ALA A 285 -8.64 -10.67 17.96
C ALA A 285 -9.15 -11.51 16.78
N ILE A 286 -9.82 -10.95 15.76
CA ILE A 286 -10.16 -11.76 14.58
C ILE A 286 -8.85 -12.28 13.98
N PRO A 287 -8.65 -13.60 13.91
CA PRO A 287 -7.41 -14.13 13.38
C PRO A 287 -7.25 -13.78 11.91
N PHE A 288 -6.04 -13.42 11.54
CA PHE A 288 -5.67 -13.12 10.16
C PHE A 288 -5.78 -14.38 9.30
N THR A 289 -6.17 -14.20 8.05
CA THR A 289 -6.14 -15.24 7.03
C THR A 289 -4.93 -15.01 6.12
N TYR A 290 -4.13 -16.04 5.89
CA TYR A 290 -2.88 -15.93 5.15
C TYR A 290 -2.91 -16.76 3.87
N TYR A 291 -2.47 -16.13 2.78
CA TYR A 291 -2.37 -16.74 1.47
C TYR A 291 -0.92 -16.74 1.01
N ILE A 292 -0.47 -17.87 0.44
CA ILE A 292 0.76 -17.92 -0.36
C ILE A 292 0.38 -17.99 -1.83
N ALA A 293 1.04 -17.19 -2.65
CA ALA A 293 0.79 -17.11 -4.08
C ALA A 293 2.09 -16.99 -4.87
N SER A 294 2.22 -17.80 -5.91
CA SER A 294 3.34 -17.78 -6.84
C SER A 294 2.88 -17.17 -8.17
N TYR A 295 3.70 -16.30 -8.72
CA TYR A 295 3.47 -15.59 -9.97
C TYR A 295 4.68 -15.73 -10.88
N ASN A 296 4.45 -15.60 -12.19
CA ASN A 296 5.52 -15.44 -13.15
C ASN A 296 6.08 -13.99 -13.12
N GLN A 297 7.06 -13.70 -13.99
CA GLN A 297 7.69 -12.38 -14.07
C GLN A 297 6.80 -11.23 -14.56
N THR A 298 5.58 -11.52 -15.02
CA THR A 298 4.62 -10.52 -15.48
C THR A 298 3.42 -10.42 -14.53
N GLY A 299 3.52 -10.98 -13.33
CA GLY A 299 2.43 -10.98 -12.35
C GLY A 299 1.26 -11.89 -12.69
N LYS A 300 1.41 -12.83 -13.63
CA LYS A 300 0.40 -13.88 -13.89
C LYS A 300 0.50 -14.94 -12.79
N LEU A 301 -0.62 -15.21 -12.13
CA LEU A 301 -0.72 -16.25 -11.10
C LEU A 301 -0.37 -17.62 -11.68
N ILE A 302 0.49 -18.35 -10.96
CA ILE A 302 0.88 -19.74 -11.21
C ILE A 302 0.10 -20.66 -10.27
N ASP A 303 0.17 -20.38 -8.96
CA ASP A 303 -0.49 -21.18 -7.92
C ASP A 303 -0.81 -20.30 -6.70
N LYS A 304 -1.85 -20.65 -5.94
CA LYS A 304 -2.30 -19.93 -4.74
C LYS A 304 -2.93 -20.88 -3.73
N MET A 305 -2.63 -20.68 -2.45
CA MET A 305 -3.24 -21.43 -1.35
C MET A 305 -3.51 -20.57 -0.12
N LEU A 306 -4.64 -20.82 0.55
CA LEU A 306 -4.86 -20.39 1.94
C LEU A 306 -4.07 -21.32 2.86
N ILE A 307 -3.08 -20.76 3.55
CA ILE A 307 -2.10 -21.51 4.35
C ILE A 307 -2.21 -21.27 5.86
N GLY A 308 -2.80 -20.16 6.30
CA GLY A 308 -3.02 -19.84 7.71
C GLY A 308 -4.35 -19.15 7.93
N GLY A 309 -4.87 -19.20 9.16
CA GLY A 309 -6.19 -18.66 9.46
C GLY A 309 -7.32 -19.51 8.90
N ARG A 310 -8.45 -18.86 8.58
CA ARG A 310 -9.64 -19.48 7.95
C ARG A 310 -10.58 -18.41 7.39
N GLU A 311 -11.26 -18.71 6.29
CA GLU A 311 -12.30 -17.84 5.72
C GLU A 311 -13.63 -17.96 6.47
N LYS A 312 -14.01 -19.16 6.90
CA LYS A 312 -15.26 -19.40 7.63
C LYS A 312 -14.97 -19.95 9.01
N LEU A 313 -15.80 -19.56 9.97
CA LEU A 313 -15.74 -20.07 11.33
C LEU A 313 -15.91 -21.60 11.41
N SER A 314 -16.65 -22.20 10.47
CA SER A 314 -16.83 -23.64 10.34
C SER A 314 -15.60 -24.39 9.82
N ASP A 315 -14.64 -23.68 9.21
CA ASP A 315 -13.46 -24.30 8.62
C ASP A 315 -12.38 -24.54 9.70
N PRO A 316 -11.58 -25.61 9.57
CA PRO A 316 -10.43 -25.81 10.42
C PRO A 316 -9.49 -24.61 10.41
N PHE A 317 -9.02 -24.21 11.59
CA PHE A 317 -8.03 -23.15 11.70
C PHE A 317 -6.67 -23.67 11.23
N LYS A 318 -6.01 -22.97 10.31
CA LYS A 318 -4.71 -23.38 9.78
C LYS A 318 -3.56 -22.59 10.39
N VAL A 319 -2.44 -23.25 10.61
CA VAL A 319 -1.15 -22.62 10.92
C VAL A 319 -0.12 -23.11 9.91
N ALA A 320 0.52 -22.18 9.23
CA ALA A 320 1.61 -22.49 8.31
C ALA A 320 2.97 -22.34 8.98
N THR A 321 3.88 -23.28 8.73
CA THR A 321 5.32 -23.10 9.00
C THR A 321 6.07 -23.14 7.68
N ILE A 322 6.63 -22.00 7.27
CA ILE A 322 7.44 -21.86 6.06
C ILE A 322 8.90 -22.07 6.43
N LYS A 323 9.56 -23.03 5.79
CA LYS A 323 10.94 -23.45 6.06
C LYS A 323 11.91 -22.55 5.33
N ALA A 324 13.19 -22.61 5.72
CA ALA A 324 14.26 -21.78 5.14
C ALA A 324 14.41 -21.90 3.60
N ASN A 325 13.97 -23.01 3.01
CA ASN A 325 14.00 -23.24 1.55
C ASN A 325 12.69 -22.86 0.82
N GLY A 326 11.72 -22.32 1.55
CA GLY A 326 10.40 -21.93 1.04
C GLY A 326 9.37 -23.07 0.97
N ASP A 327 9.75 -24.31 1.29
CA ASP A 327 8.77 -25.37 1.53
C ASP A 327 7.94 -25.04 2.77
N PHE A 328 6.72 -25.54 2.86
CA PHE A 328 5.86 -25.22 3.99
C PHE A 328 5.02 -26.40 4.45
N ASP A 329 4.77 -26.42 5.75
CA ASP A 329 3.81 -27.32 6.37
C ASP A 329 2.57 -26.52 6.78
N ILE A 330 1.39 -27.13 6.65
CA ILE A 330 0.12 -26.59 7.13
C ILE A 330 -0.43 -27.58 8.15
N THR A 331 -0.63 -27.13 9.38
CA THR A 331 -1.33 -27.90 10.40
C THR A 331 -2.73 -27.32 10.59
N SER A 332 -3.75 -28.18 10.51
CA SER A 332 -5.16 -27.82 10.71
C SER A 332 -5.59 -28.15 12.13
N PHE A 333 -6.34 -27.25 12.76
CA PHE A 333 -6.82 -27.38 14.13
C PHE A 333 -8.34 -27.17 14.23
N ASP A 334 -8.95 -27.91 15.15
CA ASP A 334 -10.25 -27.58 15.70
C ASP A 334 -10.04 -26.73 16.96
N LEU A 335 -10.65 -25.54 17.00
CA LEU A 335 -10.48 -24.57 18.08
C LEU A 335 -11.76 -24.51 18.91
N VAL A 336 -11.66 -24.92 20.17
CA VAL A 336 -12.78 -24.85 21.12
C VAL A 336 -12.59 -23.66 22.03
N TYR A 337 -13.50 -22.71 21.92
CA TYR A 337 -13.54 -21.53 22.77
C TYR A 337 -14.46 -21.74 23.98
N GLU A 338 -14.31 -20.90 25.00
CA GLU A 338 -15.13 -20.95 26.20
C GLU A 338 -16.61 -20.71 25.92
N LYS A 339 -16.90 -19.77 25.03
CA LYS A 339 -18.22 -19.45 24.49
C LYS A 339 -18.22 -19.66 22.99
N LYS A 340 -19.41 -19.79 22.39
CA LYS A 340 -19.57 -19.79 20.93
C LYS A 340 -19.02 -18.49 20.35
N VAL A 341 -18.18 -18.61 19.33
CA VAL A 341 -17.51 -17.45 18.70
C VAL A 341 -18.52 -16.61 17.92
N GLU A 342 -19.56 -17.24 17.37
CA GLU A 342 -20.68 -16.57 16.69
C GLU A 342 -21.39 -15.57 17.61
N ASP A 343 -21.51 -15.93 18.89
CA ASP A 343 -22.29 -15.17 19.88
C ASP A 343 -21.41 -14.17 20.67
N SER A 344 -20.15 -14.50 20.89
CA SER A 344 -19.26 -13.78 21.80
C SER A 344 -18.01 -13.17 21.15
N GLY A 345 -17.80 -13.42 19.86
CA GLY A 345 -16.58 -13.05 19.15
C GLY A 345 -15.33 -13.75 19.71
N TYR A 346 -14.18 -13.21 19.31
CA TYR A 346 -12.85 -13.66 19.77
C TYR A 346 -12.35 -12.83 20.97
N ALA A 347 -12.66 -11.52 20.98
CA ALA A 347 -12.27 -10.61 22.04
C ALA A 347 -12.90 -11.06 23.36
N ASN A 348 -12.06 -11.37 24.36
CA ASN A 348 -12.48 -11.89 25.67
C ASN A 348 -13.14 -13.28 25.65
N ASN A 349 -12.95 -14.06 24.59
CA ASN A 349 -13.37 -15.46 24.54
C ASN A 349 -12.14 -16.37 24.65
N LYS A 350 -11.98 -17.02 25.81
CA LYS A 350 -10.78 -17.81 26.09
C LYS A 350 -10.75 -19.09 25.24
N LEU A 351 -9.65 -19.32 24.51
CA LEU A 351 -9.40 -20.60 23.86
C LEU A 351 -9.20 -21.68 24.93
N LYS A 352 -10.08 -22.70 24.95
CA LYS A 352 -10.03 -23.82 25.88
C LYS A 352 -9.19 -24.98 25.35
N GLU A 353 -9.34 -25.29 24.07
CA GLU A 353 -8.69 -26.42 23.43
C GLU A 353 -8.30 -26.07 21.99
N GLN A 354 -7.12 -26.52 21.60
CA GLN A 354 -6.64 -26.50 20.21
C GLN A 354 -6.27 -27.94 19.85
N LYS A 355 -7.15 -28.61 19.11
CA LYS A 355 -6.98 -30.01 18.75
C LYS A 355 -6.45 -30.12 17.33
N GLU A 356 -5.29 -30.73 17.16
CA GLU A 356 -4.72 -31.01 15.85
C GLU A 356 -5.60 -32.02 15.09
N LEU A 357 -5.94 -31.70 13.85
CA LEU A 357 -6.75 -32.55 12.97
C LEU A 357 -5.88 -33.28 11.94
N ASN A 358 -5.05 -32.53 11.22
CA ASN A 358 -4.15 -33.07 10.20
C ASN A 358 -2.99 -32.12 9.94
N LYS A 359 -1.95 -32.67 9.32
CA LYS A 359 -0.80 -31.93 8.83
C LYS A 359 -0.54 -32.30 7.37
N ALA A 360 -0.33 -31.30 6.54
CA ALA A 360 0.04 -31.44 5.14
C ALA A 360 1.36 -30.69 4.87
N SER A 361 2.21 -31.26 4.03
CA SER A 361 3.51 -30.68 3.66
C SER A 361 3.55 -30.42 2.17
N TYR A 362 4.16 -29.31 1.76
CA TYR A 362 4.27 -28.88 0.38
C TYR A 362 5.71 -28.50 0.05
N SER A 363 6.17 -28.90 -1.14
CA SER A 363 7.38 -28.36 -1.75
C SER A 363 7.02 -27.13 -2.58
N LEU A 364 7.83 -26.08 -2.51
CA LEU A 364 7.74 -25.00 -3.48
C LEU A 364 8.58 -25.34 -4.73
N GLY A 365 7.91 -25.76 -5.80
CA GLY A 365 8.53 -26.11 -7.08
C GLY A 365 9.36 -24.98 -7.69
N GLN A 366 10.36 -25.31 -8.52
CA GLN A 366 11.14 -24.29 -9.23
C GLN A 366 10.31 -23.51 -10.25
N ASP A 367 9.23 -24.12 -10.74
CA ASP A 367 8.23 -23.52 -11.62
C ASP A 367 7.14 -22.75 -10.87
N GLY A 368 7.19 -22.72 -9.54
CA GLY A 368 6.26 -21.98 -8.69
C GLY A 368 5.00 -22.74 -8.28
N HIS A 369 4.83 -24.01 -8.67
CA HIS A 369 3.70 -24.81 -8.17
C HIS A 369 3.95 -25.32 -6.75
N PHE A 370 2.89 -25.40 -5.95
CA PHE A 370 2.93 -25.97 -4.61
C PHE A 370 2.65 -27.48 -4.70
N VAL A 371 3.71 -28.29 -4.57
CA VAL A 371 3.62 -29.74 -4.78
C VAL A 371 3.46 -30.46 -3.44
N PRO A 372 2.34 -31.17 -3.18
CA PRO A 372 2.18 -31.95 -1.97
C PRO A 372 3.31 -32.95 -1.79
N ARG A 373 3.96 -32.93 -0.62
CA ARG A 373 4.88 -33.98 -0.19
C ARG A 373 4.07 -35.11 0.40
N ASN A 374 3.73 -36.08 -0.45
CA ASN A 374 3.14 -37.31 0.05
C ASN A 374 4.21 -38.07 0.86
N GLY A 375 4.02 -38.15 2.19
CA GLY A 375 4.84 -38.97 3.07
C GLY A 375 4.15 -39.31 4.40
N ALA A 376 3.53 -40.50 4.45
CA ALA A 376 3.31 -41.42 5.58
C ALA A 376 2.87 -40.85 6.95
N LEU A 377 1.78 -41.23 7.63
CA LEU A 377 0.94 -42.42 7.66
C LEU A 377 -0.39 -42.05 8.36
N THR A 378 -1.49 -42.62 7.89
CA THR A 378 -2.63 -42.98 8.74
C THR A 378 -2.13 -43.68 10.00
N MET A 379 -2.26 -43.06 11.18
CA MET A 379 -2.35 -43.85 12.40
C MET A 379 -3.78 -44.36 12.51
N ARG A 380 -3.90 -45.68 12.43
CA ARG A 380 -5.11 -46.44 12.78
C ARG A 380 -5.40 -46.33 14.27
#